data_AF-A0A1H9FVI3-F1
#
_entry.id   AF-A0A1H9FVI3-F1
#
_cell.length_a   1.000
_cell.length_b   1.000
_cell.length_c   1.000
_cell.angle_alpha   90.00
_cell.angle_beta   90.00
_cell.angle_gamma   90.00
#
_symmetry.space_group_name_H-M   'P 1'
#
loop_
_entity.id
_entity.type
_entity.pdbx_description
1 polymer ?
#
loop_
_entity_poly.entity_id
_entity_poly.type
_entity_poly.pdbx_seq_one_letter_code
_entity_poly.pdbx_strand_id
1 'polypeptide(L)'
;MALPFLTSEMRAELKRKFGKAQLAYQRDAAALGVGWSEVKTKLVTADEILKLTFVRVDCDKVLGPLMVLSWRQLSGYQHGHISAIIGGSMKTAQADIPGGAQAQLTIDDSSFGSALQSAALMQVWAVETFIRRCRQPSSAI
;
A
#
# COMPACT_ATOMS: atom_id res chain seq x y z
N MET A 1 -2.45 -8.33 27.55
CA MET A 1 -1.81 -9.62 27.25
C MET A 1 -0.37 -9.32 26.86
N ALA A 2 0.61 -9.64 27.72
CA ALA A 2 2.01 -9.29 27.48
C ALA A 2 2.64 -10.29 26.51
N LEU A 3 3.23 -9.80 25.41
CA LEU A 3 3.89 -10.63 24.40
C LEU A 3 5.14 -11.31 25.02
N PRO A 4 5.21 -12.65 25.06
CA PRO A 4 6.18 -13.40 25.87
C PRO A 4 7.64 -13.37 25.37
N PHE A 5 7.92 -12.75 24.22
CA PHE A 5 9.25 -12.77 23.56
C PHE A 5 10.05 -11.47 23.65
N LEU A 6 9.51 -10.41 24.29
CA LEU A 6 10.20 -9.13 24.40
C LEU A 6 11.05 -9.06 25.68
N THR A 7 12.36 -8.82 25.53
CA THR A 7 13.29 -8.54 26.65
C THR A 7 12.91 -7.24 27.38
N SER A 8 13.37 -7.09 28.62
CA SER A 8 13.07 -5.91 29.47
C SER A 8 13.47 -4.59 28.80
N GLU A 9 14.61 -4.56 28.13
CA GLU A 9 15.11 -3.40 27.37
C GLU A 9 14.22 -3.08 26.16
N MET A 10 13.81 -4.08 25.39
CA MET A 10 12.90 -3.87 24.24
C MET A 10 11.53 -3.36 24.71
N ARG A 11 11.02 -3.83 25.85
CA ARG A 11 9.78 -3.31 26.45
C ARG A 11 9.92 -1.84 26.90
N ALA A 12 11.07 -1.47 27.46
CA ALA A 12 11.35 -0.11 27.88
C ALA A 12 11.48 0.84 26.67
N GLU A 13 12.15 0.40 25.60
CA GLU A 13 12.28 1.17 24.37
C GLU A 13 10.93 1.34 23.65
N LEU A 14 10.13 0.27 23.57
CA LEU A 14 8.76 0.34 23.05
C LEU A 14 7.91 1.31 23.86
N LYS A 15 7.92 1.23 25.20
CA LYS A 15 7.23 2.20 26.06
C LYS A 15 7.68 3.64 25.79
N ARG A 16 8.98 3.88 25.59
CA ARG A 16 9.51 5.21 25.28
C ARG A 16 9.03 5.72 23.91
N LYS A 17 9.02 4.86 22.89
CA LYS A 17 8.50 5.17 21.55
C LYS A 17 7.00 5.42 21.57
N PHE A 18 6.23 4.57 22.24
CA PHE A 18 4.79 4.75 22.42
C PHE A 18 4.46 6.02 23.22
N GLY A 19 5.23 6.34 24.26
CA GLY A 19 5.04 7.58 25.03
C GLY A 19 5.28 8.84 24.20
N LYS A 20 6.30 8.86 23.33
CA LYS A 20 6.53 9.97 22.39
C LYS A 20 5.40 10.11 21.37
N ALA A 21 4.96 9.00 20.78
CA ALA A 21 3.82 9.00 19.85
C ALA A 21 2.52 9.45 20.53
N GLN A 22 2.30 9.02 21.78
CA GLN A 22 1.13 9.40 22.56
C GLN A 22 1.06 10.91 22.80
N LEU A 23 2.18 11.55 23.12
CA LEU A 23 2.25 13.01 23.31
C LEU A 23 1.94 13.77 22.01
N ALA A 24 2.41 13.27 20.86
CA ALA A 24 2.07 13.86 19.56
C ALA A 24 0.57 13.76 19.29
N TYR A 25 -0.03 12.58 19.47
CA TYR A 25 -1.47 12.40 19.29
C TYR A 25 -2.31 13.23 20.28
N GLN A 26 -1.85 13.42 21.52
CA GLN A 26 -2.54 14.28 22.49
C GLN A 26 -2.52 15.75 22.06
N ARG A 27 -1.38 16.21 21.50
CA ARG A 27 -1.26 17.57 20.96
C ARG A 27 -2.18 17.77 19.76
N ASP A 28 -2.22 16.80 18.86
CA ASP A 28 -3.06 16.87 17.66
C ASP A 28 -4.55 16.79 18.02
N ALA A 29 -4.91 15.96 19.00
CA ALA A 29 -6.28 15.90 19.54
C ALA A 29 -6.72 17.24 20.13
N ALA A 30 -5.85 17.88 20.92
CA ALA A 30 -6.12 19.20 21.48
C ALA A 30 -6.27 20.28 20.39
N ALA A 31 -5.43 20.23 19.34
CA ALA A 31 -5.51 21.15 18.21
C ALA A 31 -6.81 20.97 17.39
N LEU A 32 -7.32 19.74 17.31
CA LEU A 32 -8.55 19.40 16.59
C LEU A 32 -9.81 19.53 17.47
N GLY A 33 -9.67 19.86 18.75
CA GLY A 33 -10.78 19.92 19.70
C GLY A 33 -11.43 18.57 20.00
N VAL A 34 -10.72 17.46 19.74
CA VAL A 34 -11.20 16.08 19.87
C VAL A 34 -10.80 15.52 21.24
N GLY A 35 -11.72 14.83 21.90
CA GLY A 35 -11.48 14.23 23.21
C GLY A 35 -10.48 13.07 23.11
N TRP A 36 -9.60 12.92 24.11
CA TRP A 36 -8.61 11.83 24.12
C TRP A 36 -9.25 10.42 24.15
N SER A 37 -10.48 10.32 24.64
CA SER A 37 -11.30 9.10 24.56
C SER A 37 -11.67 8.74 23.12
N GLU A 38 -11.91 9.73 22.26
CA GLU A 38 -12.32 9.53 20.87
C GLU A 38 -11.14 9.06 20.02
N VAL A 39 -9.93 9.59 20.26
CA VAL A 39 -8.68 9.18 19.60
C VAL A 39 -8.32 7.71 19.85
N LYS A 40 -8.70 7.17 21.01
CA LYS A 40 -8.47 5.77 21.38
C LYS A 40 -9.52 4.80 20.82
N THR A 41 -10.56 5.32 20.18
CA THR A 41 -11.61 4.48 19.60
C THR A 41 -10.99 3.59 18.52
N LYS A 42 -11.27 2.29 18.59
CA LYS A 42 -10.81 1.35 17.59
C LYS A 42 -11.55 1.64 16.27
N LEU A 43 -10.85 2.24 15.32
CA LEU A 43 -11.37 2.46 13.98
C LEU A 43 -11.20 1.19 13.14
N VAL A 44 -12.30 0.76 12.51
CA VAL A 44 -12.24 -0.23 11.44
C VAL A 44 -12.04 0.56 10.15
N THR A 45 -10.82 0.57 9.63
CA THR A 45 -10.44 1.41 8.47
C THR A 45 -11.34 1.17 7.25
N ALA A 46 -11.80 -0.08 7.05
CA ALA A 46 -12.72 -0.42 5.97
C ALA A 46 -14.06 0.34 6.07
N ASP A 47 -14.61 0.47 7.27
CA ASP A 47 -15.90 1.14 7.50
C ASP A 47 -15.78 2.66 7.38
N GLU A 48 -14.63 3.22 7.77
CA GLU A 48 -14.39 4.67 7.72
C GLU A 48 -14.05 5.18 6.33
N ILE A 49 -13.34 4.38 5.52
CA ILE A 49 -13.05 4.72 4.11
C ILE A 49 -14.34 4.92 3.33
N LEU A 50 -15.36 4.09 3.58
CA LEU A 50 -16.66 4.19 2.91
C LEU A 50 -17.45 5.47 3.27
N LYS A 51 -17.11 6.14 4.37
CA LYS A 51 -17.73 7.41 4.80
C LYS A 51 -17.08 8.64 4.17
N LEU A 52 -15.94 8.49 3.51
CA LEU A 52 -15.25 9.60 2.83
C LEU A 52 -16.02 10.01 1.57
N THR A 53 -16.91 10.99 1.71
CA THR A 53 -17.79 11.49 0.64
C THR A 53 -17.05 12.15 -0.51
N PHE A 54 -15.84 12.67 -0.28
CA PHE A 54 -14.96 13.24 -1.30
C PHE A 54 -14.14 12.18 -2.05
N VAL A 55 -14.02 10.97 -1.48
CA VAL A 55 -13.45 9.78 -2.14
C VAL A 55 -14.58 8.94 -2.73
N ARG A 56 -15.59 9.60 -3.33
CA ARG A 56 -16.40 8.94 -4.37
C ARG A 56 -15.57 8.88 -5.65
N VAL A 57 -14.46 8.15 -5.55
CA VAL A 57 -13.78 7.65 -6.73
C VAL A 57 -14.80 6.71 -7.37
N ASP A 58 -15.21 7.01 -8.58
CA ASP A 58 -15.96 6.07 -9.40
C ASP A 58 -15.03 4.86 -9.59
N CYS A 59 -15.14 3.90 -8.67
CA CYS A 59 -14.20 2.80 -8.54
C CYS A 59 -14.07 2.06 -9.87
N ASP A 60 -15.16 1.95 -10.63
CA ASP A 60 -15.13 1.32 -11.94
C ASP A 60 -14.28 2.09 -12.95
N LYS A 61 -14.26 3.43 -12.88
CA LYS A 61 -13.45 4.28 -13.76
C LYS A 61 -11.99 4.43 -13.35
N VAL A 62 -11.65 4.15 -12.09
CA VAL A 62 -10.27 4.34 -11.59
C VAL A 62 -9.57 3.03 -11.29
N LEU A 63 -10.26 2.08 -10.67
CA LEU A 63 -9.68 0.79 -10.31
C LEU A 63 -9.29 -0.02 -11.55
N GLY A 64 -10.14 -0.05 -12.58
CA GLY A 64 -9.83 -0.74 -13.84
C GLY A 64 -8.52 -0.27 -14.47
N PRO A 65 -8.37 1.04 -14.77
CA PRO A 65 -7.11 1.59 -15.27
C PRO A 65 -5.93 1.38 -14.33
N LEU A 66 -6.12 1.55 -13.02
CA LEU A 66 -5.05 1.36 -12.02
C LEU A 66 -4.53 -0.08 -12.01
N MET A 67 -5.43 -1.06 -12.11
CA MET A 67 -5.09 -2.48 -12.20
C MET A 67 -4.33 -2.80 -13.48
N VAL A 68 -4.75 -2.24 -14.61
CA VAL A 68 -4.02 -2.37 -15.90
C VAL A 68 -2.62 -1.75 -15.81
N LEU A 69 -2.49 -0.58 -15.19
CA LEU A 69 -1.20 0.08 -15.00
C LEU A 69 -0.27 -0.74 -14.10
N SER A 70 -0.79 -1.26 -12.98
CA SER A 70 -0.04 -2.10 -12.05
C SER A 70 0.45 -3.38 -12.73
N TRP A 71 -0.40 -4.02 -13.54
CA TRP A 71 -0.01 -5.16 -14.36
C TRP A 71 1.08 -4.82 -15.39
N ARG A 72 0.93 -3.71 -16.11
CA ARG A 72 1.94 -3.25 -17.08
C ARG A 72 3.27 -2.91 -16.42
N GLN A 73 3.23 -2.32 -15.23
CA GLN A 73 4.43 -2.03 -14.45
C GLN A 73 5.15 -3.31 -14.02
N LEU A 74 4.42 -4.30 -13.49
CA LEU A 74 4.99 -5.59 -13.12
C LEU A 74 5.59 -6.32 -14.33
N SER A 75 4.86 -6.37 -15.43
CA SER A 75 5.35 -6.94 -16.69
C SER A 75 6.61 -6.20 -17.17
N GLY A 76 6.62 -4.87 -17.04
CA GLY A 76 7.76 -4.01 -17.32
C GLY A 76 9.01 -4.39 -16.53
N TYR A 77 8.87 -4.62 -15.22
CA TYR A 77 9.95 -5.10 -14.37
C TYR A 77 10.48 -6.47 -14.81
N GLN A 78 9.58 -7.41 -15.11
CA GLN A 78 9.95 -8.79 -15.46
C GLN A 78 10.69 -8.89 -16.81
N HIS A 79 10.33 -8.03 -17.78
CA HIS A 79 10.90 -8.05 -19.14
C HIS A 79 12.02 -7.02 -19.34
N GLY A 80 12.43 -6.31 -18.30
CA GLY A 80 13.53 -5.35 -18.40
C GLY A 80 13.18 -4.08 -19.20
N HIS A 81 11.91 -3.69 -19.24
CA HIS A 81 11.52 -2.46 -19.94
C HIS A 81 12.06 -1.23 -19.20
N ILE A 82 12.94 -0.49 -19.88
CA ILE A 82 13.67 0.66 -19.31
C ILE A 82 12.74 1.71 -18.70
N SER A 83 11.60 2.02 -19.34
CA SER A 83 10.65 2.99 -18.80
C SER A 83 10.02 2.54 -17.47
N ALA A 84 9.73 1.25 -17.32
CA ALA A 84 9.20 0.69 -16.08
C ALA A 84 10.29 0.62 -15.01
N ILE A 85 11.52 0.26 -15.38
CA ILE A 85 12.67 0.28 -14.47
C ILE A 85 12.91 1.69 -13.96
N ILE A 86 12.96 2.71 -14.82
CA ILE A 86 13.20 4.10 -14.41
C ILE A 86 12.07 4.61 -13.52
N GLY A 87 10.80 4.39 -13.90
CA GLY A 87 9.65 4.86 -13.12
C GLY A 87 9.47 4.14 -11.78
N GLY A 88 10.08 2.97 -11.64
CA GLY A 88 9.95 2.08 -10.49
C GLY A 88 11.21 1.87 -9.66
N SER A 89 12.29 2.59 -10.01
CA SER A 89 13.57 2.48 -9.33
C SER A 89 13.90 3.78 -8.62
N MET A 90 14.66 3.65 -7.55
CA MET A 90 15.32 4.76 -6.89
C MET A 90 16.72 4.93 -7.47
N LYS A 91 17.12 6.18 -7.67
CA LYS A 91 18.51 6.52 -8.01
C LYS A 91 19.37 6.35 -6.76
N THR A 92 20.26 5.36 -6.77
CA THR A 92 21.12 5.02 -5.62
C THR A 92 22.51 5.62 -5.72
N ALA A 93 23.02 5.82 -6.94
CA ALA A 93 24.27 6.53 -7.18
C ALA A 93 24.23 7.29 -8.51
N GLN A 94 25.03 8.35 -8.61
CA GLN A 94 25.28 9.07 -9.86
C GLN A 94 26.76 9.46 -9.93
N ALA A 95 27.36 9.26 -11.09
CA ALA A 95 28.68 9.76 -11.42
C ALA A 95 28.58 10.62 -12.69
N ASP A 96 29.09 11.84 -12.63
CA ASP A 96 29.11 12.72 -13.79
C ASP A 96 30.25 12.31 -14.73
N ILE A 97 29.96 12.27 -16.02
CA ILE A 97 30.91 11.93 -17.08
C ILE A 97 30.94 13.05 -18.12
N PRO A 98 32.03 13.26 -18.86
CA PRO A 98 32.05 14.27 -19.93
C PRO A 98 30.91 14.00 -20.93
N GLY A 99 29.95 14.93 -21.01
CA GLY A 99 28.77 14.81 -21.89
C GLY A 99 27.52 14.18 -21.26
N GLY A 100 27.52 13.83 -19.96
CA GLY A 100 26.32 13.30 -19.31
C GLY A 100 26.53 12.82 -17.87
N ALA A 101 25.71 11.85 -17.46
CA ALA A 101 25.83 11.21 -16.16
C ALA A 101 25.53 9.71 -16.26
N GLN A 102 26.29 8.92 -15.53
CA GLN A 102 25.98 7.52 -15.26
C GLN A 102 25.21 7.44 -13.95
N ALA A 103 24.04 6.79 -13.95
CA ALA A 103 23.23 6.58 -12.76
C ALA A 103 23.09 5.09 -12.45
N GLN A 104 23.26 4.73 -11.18
CA GLN A 104 22.86 3.42 -10.67
C GLN A 104 21.41 3.53 -10.19
N LEU A 105 20.57 2.65 -10.72
CA LEU A 105 19.17 2.53 -10.35
C LEU A 105 18.98 1.19 -9.63
N THR A 106 18.20 1.22 -8.55
CA THR A 106 17.79 0.02 -7.82
C THR A 106 16.27 0.03 -7.76
N ILE A 107 15.65 -1.09 -8.13
CA ILE A 107 14.20 -1.24 -8.08
C ILE A 107 13.73 -1.00 -6.64
N ASP A 108 12.68 -0.20 -6.47
CA ASP A 108 12.04 -0.04 -5.17
C ASP A 108 11.21 -1.30 -4.88
N ASP A 109 11.65 -2.07 -3.88
CA ASP A 109 10.96 -3.28 -3.42
C ASP A 109 9.50 -3.00 -3.03
N SER A 110 9.21 -1.80 -2.53
CA SER A 110 7.84 -1.41 -2.15
C SER A 110 6.95 -1.26 -3.38
N SER A 111 7.45 -0.57 -4.41
CA SER A 111 6.77 -0.42 -5.69
C SER A 111 6.59 -1.78 -6.40
N PHE A 112 7.66 -2.57 -6.46
CA PHE A 112 7.63 -3.91 -7.06
C PHE A 112 6.65 -4.84 -6.32
N GLY A 113 6.73 -4.88 -4.99
CA GLY A 113 5.84 -5.68 -4.14
C GLY A 113 4.37 -5.28 -4.28
N SER A 114 4.08 -3.98 -4.37
CA SER A 114 2.72 -3.48 -4.57
C SER A 114 2.15 -3.87 -5.93
N ALA A 115 2.95 -3.77 -7.00
CA ALA A 115 2.55 -4.20 -8.34
C ALA A 115 2.30 -5.72 -8.39
N LEU A 116 3.15 -6.51 -7.72
CA LEU A 116 2.99 -7.95 -7.60
C LEU A 116 1.71 -8.35 -6.85
N GLN A 117 1.45 -7.73 -5.69
CA GLN A 117 0.26 -8.01 -4.89
C GLN A 117 -1.03 -7.63 -5.66
N SER A 118 -1.01 -6.49 -6.36
CA SER A 118 -2.15 -6.04 -7.17
C SER A 118 -2.45 -7.03 -8.30
N ALA A 119 -1.42 -7.49 -9.02
CA ALA A 119 -1.56 -8.50 -10.06
C ALA A 119 -2.07 -9.85 -9.50
N ALA A 120 -1.56 -10.28 -8.35
CA ALA A 120 -2.02 -11.50 -7.70
C ALA A 120 -3.50 -11.40 -7.30
N LEU A 121 -3.93 -10.26 -6.75
CA LEU A 121 -5.32 -10.01 -6.40
C LEU A 121 -6.25 -10.07 -7.63
N MET A 122 -5.83 -9.47 -8.75
CA MET A 122 -6.58 -9.57 -10.02
C MET A 122 -6.75 -11.03 -10.46
N GLN A 123 -5.67 -11.82 -10.36
CA GLN A 123 -5.69 -13.23 -10.76
C GLN A 123 -6.62 -14.05 -9.89
N VAL A 124 -6.58 -13.86 -8.56
CA VAL A 124 -7.49 -14.51 -7.61
C VAL A 124 -8.94 -14.15 -7.96
N TRP A 125 -9.24 -12.87 -8.15
CA TRP A 125 -10.59 -12.42 -8.48
C TRP A 125 -11.11 -12.99 -9.81
N ALA A 126 -10.24 -13.11 -10.82
CA ALA A 126 -10.58 -13.72 -12.10
C ALA A 126 -10.93 -15.21 -11.94
N VAL A 127 -10.13 -15.95 -11.17
CA VAL A 127 -10.37 -17.38 -10.89
C VAL A 127 -11.65 -17.58 -10.08
N GLU A 128 -11.87 -16.80 -9.03
CA GLU A 128 -13.09 -16.84 -8.23
C GLU A 128 -14.34 -16.54 -9.08
N THR A 129 -14.24 -15.54 -9.95
CA THR A 129 -15.32 -15.18 -10.88
C THR A 129 -15.60 -16.30 -11.87
N PHE A 130 -14.56 -16.95 -12.39
CA PHE A 130 -14.69 -18.12 -13.27
C PHE A 130 -15.40 -19.28 -12.55
N ILE A 131 -14.93 -19.64 -11.35
CA ILE A 131 -15.55 -20.69 -10.53
C ILE A 131 -17.02 -20.38 -10.28
N ARG A 132 -17.36 -19.15 -9.90
CA ARG A 132 -18.75 -18.72 -9.67
C ARG A 132 -19.60 -18.90 -10.93
N ARG A 133 -19.10 -18.49 -12.09
CA ARG A 133 -19.80 -18.67 -13.38
C ARG A 133 -19.97 -20.14 -13.76
N CYS A 134 -19.01 -21.00 -13.44
CA CYS A 134 -19.11 -22.43 -13.71
C CYS A 134 -20.04 -23.19 -12.73
N ARG A 135 -20.22 -22.67 -11.51
CA ARG A 135 -21.07 -23.29 -10.47
C ARG A 135 -22.52 -22.82 -10.50
N GLN A 136 -22.82 -21.70 -11.13
CA GLN A 136 -24.18 -21.26 -11.39
C GLN A 136 -24.61 -21.84 -12.74
N PRO A 137 -25.57 -22.80 -12.79
CA PRO A 137 -26.11 -23.24 -14.05
C PRO A 137 -26.77 -22.04 -14.74
N SER A 138 -26.55 -21.92 -16.05
CA SER A 138 -27.25 -20.97 -16.91
C SER A 138 -28.74 -21.27 -16.91
N SER A 139 -29.47 -20.83 -15.89
CA SER A 139 -30.93 -20.81 -15.87
C SER A 139 -31.40 -19.41 -16.25
N ALA A 140 -31.14 -18.99 -17.50
CA ALA A 140 -31.85 -17.92 -18.24
C ALA A 140 -31.06 -17.51 -19.49
N ILE A 141 -31.29 -18.21 -20.60
CA ILE A 141 -31.70 -17.59 -21.88
C ILE A 141 -32.86 -18.44 -22.40
#